data_AF-A0A2Z6E0W2-F1
#
_entry.id   AF-A0A2Z6E0W2-F1
#
_cell.length_a   1.000
_cell.length_b   1.000
_cell.length_c   1.000
_cell.angle_alpha   90.00
_cell.angle_beta   90.00
_cell.angle_gamma   90.00
#
_symmetry.space_group_name_H-M   'P 1'
#
loop_
_entity.id
_entity.type
_entity.pdbx_description
1 polymer ?
#
loop_
_entity_poly.entity_id
_entity_poly.type
_entity_poly.pdbx_seq_one_letter_code
_entity_poly.pdbx_strand_id
1 'polypeptide(L)'
;MQQSRIGPANEALPDEETLDDAQTYDAVHDVPPLLYDLAARVGRLLGERGETLATAESCTGGLIAAAITSVAGSSEWFEAGFVTYANRAKTALLGVLPETLAAHGAVSEATVREMASGARARAATTWAVAVSGIAGPTGGTAHKPVGTVCFAWAGPDGVTAATRHFRGNRAAVRIQTVEWALAALLQLVTPRAQRPPVG
;
A
#
# COMPACT_ATOMS: atom_id res chain seq x y z
N MET A 1 47.49 29.97 24.89
CA MET A 1 46.36 29.43 25.68
C MET A 1 45.27 28.97 24.72
N GLN A 2 44.91 27.70 24.87
CA GLN A 2 43.74 26.95 24.37
C GLN A 2 43.34 27.00 22.87
N GLN A 3 43.64 25.88 22.20
CA GLN A 3 42.79 25.26 21.19
C GLN A 3 41.45 24.86 21.82
N SER A 4 40.33 25.04 21.12
CA SER A 4 39.10 24.27 21.39
C SER A 4 38.67 23.55 20.13
N ARG A 5 39.12 22.30 20.01
CA ARG A 5 38.46 21.27 19.20
C ARG A 5 37.10 20.99 19.83
N ILE A 6 36.04 20.96 19.03
CA ILE A 6 34.77 20.32 19.40
C ILE A 6 34.38 19.39 18.25
N GLY A 7 34.87 18.16 18.32
CA GLY A 7 34.04 16.95 18.19
C GLY A 7 34.22 16.18 19.51
N PRO A 8 33.38 15.19 19.89
CA PRO A 8 32.80 14.16 19.03
C PRO A 8 31.28 13.94 19.32
N ALA A 9 30.49 13.15 18.59
CA ALA A 9 30.49 11.70 18.64
C ALA A 9 29.77 11.13 17.40
N ASN A 10 30.46 10.19 16.76
CA ASN A 10 29.87 9.19 15.89
C ASN A 10 29.10 8.25 16.83
N GLU A 11 27.80 8.46 17.04
CA GLU A 11 26.95 7.43 17.65
C GLU A 11 26.91 6.26 16.67
N ALA A 12 27.73 5.25 16.95
CA ALA A 12 27.67 3.99 16.24
C ALA A 12 26.24 3.45 16.36
N LEU A 13 25.70 2.95 15.24
CA LEU A 13 24.47 2.16 15.26
C LEU A 13 24.65 1.05 16.31
N PRO A 14 23.64 0.79 17.15
CA PRO A 14 23.76 -0.23 18.19
C PRO A 14 24.11 -1.59 17.56
N ASP A 15 24.96 -2.36 18.24
CA ASP A 15 25.32 -3.72 17.84
C ASP A 15 24.04 -4.57 17.68
N GLU A 16 24.02 -5.43 16.65
CA GLU A 16 22.86 -6.20 16.15
C GLU A 16 22.19 -7.15 17.18
N GLU A 17 22.68 -7.27 18.40
CA GLU A 17 22.30 -8.31 19.36
C GLU A 17 21.25 -7.91 20.43
N THR A 18 20.54 -6.79 20.28
CA THR A 18 19.44 -6.43 21.20
C THR A 18 18.13 -6.10 20.50
N LEU A 19 17.60 -7.09 19.76
CA LEU A 19 16.21 -7.11 19.32
C LEU A 19 15.58 -8.44 19.71
N ASP A 20 15.25 -8.58 21.00
CA ASP A 20 14.33 -9.62 21.47
C ASP A 20 13.18 -8.97 22.25
N ASP A 21 11.99 -9.56 22.13
CA ASP A 21 10.66 -9.14 22.64
C ASP A 21 9.80 -8.15 21.83
N ALA A 22 9.65 -8.34 20.52
CA ALA A 22 8.44 -7.87 19.82
C ALA A 22 8.09 -8.67 18.55
N GLN A 23 7.16 -9.63 18.72
CA GLN A 23 6.46 -10.38 17.67
C GLN A 23 7.38 -11.24 16.79
N THR A 24 7.26 -12.56 16.94
CA THR A 24 7.90 -13.56 16.09
C THR A 24 7.60 -13.25 14.62
N TYR A 25 8.55 -12.61 13.92
CA TYR A 25 8.64 -12.72 12.49
C TYR A 25 8.99 -14.17 12.23
N ASP A 26 8.09 -14.90 11.56
CA ASP A 26 8.41 -16.23 11.09
C ASP A 26 9.66 -16.09 10.22
N ALA A 27 10.77 -16.75 10.60
CA ALA A 27 12.07 -16.58 9.96
C ALA A 27 12.06 -16.94 8.45
N VAL A 28 10.93 -17.44 7.96
CA VAL A 28 10.66 -17.79 6.57
C VAL A 28 10.08 -16.61 5.77
N HIS A 29 9.44 -15.62 6.41
CA HIS A 29 8.75 -14.51 5.73
C HIS A 29 8.89 -13.16 6.46
N ASP A 30 9.41 -12.14 5.76
CA ASP A 30 9.59 -10.76 6.24
C ASP A 30 8.26 -9.99 6.50
N VAL A 31 7.11 -10.63 6.26
CA VAL A 31 5.76 -10.08 6.42
C VAL A 31 4.82 -11.14 7.00
N PRO A 32 3.67 -10.77 7.61
CA PRO A 32 2.69 -11.74 8.09
C PRO A 32 2.31 -12.79 7.02
N PRO A 33 2.25 -14.11 7.34
CA PRO A 33 2.08 -15.18 6.36
C PRO A 33 0.88 -15.00 5.42
N LEU A 34 -0.26 -14.52 5.95
CA LEU A 34 -1.44 -14.25 5.14
C LEU A 34 -1.19 -13.20 4.05
N LEU A 35 -0.40 -12.16 4.34
CA LEU A 35 -0.08 -11.13 3.35
C LEU A 35 0.84 -11.68 2.26
N TYR A 36 1.83 -12.49 2.66
CA TYR A 36 2.69 -13.21 1.72
C TYR A 36 1.86 -14.11 0.80
N ASP A 37 0.96 -14.92 1.34
CA ASP A 37 0.11 -15.84 0.56
C ASP A 37 -0.77 -15.11 -0.45
N LEU A 38 -1.38 -14.00 -0.04
CA LEU A 38 -2.19 -13.16 -0.92
C LEU A 38 -1.34 -12.57 -2.05
N ALA A 39 -0.18 -12.00 -1.71
CA ALA A 39 0.74 -11.43 -2.69
C ALA A 39 1.27 -12.50 -3.67
N ALA A 40 1.63 -13.68 -3.19
CA ALA A 40 2.13 -14.79 -4.01
C ALA A 40 1.07 -15.30 -5.01
N ARG A 41 -0.20 -15.34 -4.58
CA ARG A 41 -1.32 -15.72 -5.46
C ARG A 41 -1.59 -14.67 -6.53
N VAL A 42 -1.53 -13.38 -6.17
CA VAL A 42 -1.62 -12.28 -7.15
C VAL A 42 -0.48 -12.40 -8.16
N GLY A 43 0.76 -12.54 -7.67
CA GLY A 43 1.96 -12.64 -8.51
C GLY A 43 1.91 -13.79 -9.49
N ARG A 44 1.51 -14.98 -9.06
CA ARG A 44 1.30 -16.13 -9.97
C ARG A 44 0.35 -15.80 -11.10
N LEU A 45 -0.84 -15.29 -10.78
CA LEU A 45 -1.87 -15.02 -11.79
C LEU A 45 -1.45 -13.91 -12.75
N LEU A 46 -0.71 -12.90 -12.28
CA LEU A 46 -0.19 -11.83 -13.13
C LEU A 46 0.92 -12.35 -14.04
N GLY A 47 1.87 -13.12 -13.49
CA GLY A 47 2.98 -13.73 -14.23
C GLY A 47 2.49 -14.69 -15.32
N GLU A 48 1.50 -15.54 -15.03
CA GLU A 48 0.87 -16.45 -16.01
C GLU A 48 0.26 -15.70 -17.22
N ARG A 49 -0.09 -14.42 -17.05
CA ARG A 49 -0.71 -13.58 -18.08
C ARG A 49 0.23 -12.51 -18.64
N GLY A 50 1.49 -12.46 -18.18
CA GLY A 50 2.43 -11.39 -18.53
C GLY A 50 1.91 -9.99 -18.17
N GLU A 51 1.11 -9.88 -17.12
CA GLU A 51 0.56 -8.62 -16.63
C GLU A 51 1.42 -8.05 -15.50
N THR A 52 1.49 -6.73 -15.39
CA THR A 52 2.31 -6.03 -14.40
C THR A 52 1.48 -5.18 -13.44
N LEU A 53 2.06 -4.85 -12.28
CA LEU A 53 1.41 -4.14 -11.18
C LEU A 53 2.26 -2.97 -10.67
N ALA A 54 1.58 -1.88 -10.34
CA ALA A 54 2.12 -0.78 -9.53
C ALA A 54 1.27 -0.54 -8.27
N THR A 55 1.84 0.12 -7.26
CA THR A 55 1.10 0.54 -6.05
C THR A 55 1.17 2.05 -5.81
N ALA A 56 0.11 2.64 -5.27
CA ALA A 56 0.06 4.01 -4.77
C ALA A 56 -0.43 4.04 -3.33
N GLU A 57 0.47 4.26 -2.39
CA GLU A 57 0.23 4.12 -0.97
C GLU A 57 0.28 5.45 -0.23
N SER A 58 -0.65 5.65 0.70
CA SER A 58 -0.62 6.77 1.64
C SER A 58 -0.50 6.24 3.08
N CYS A 59 -1.59 5.81 3.71
CA CYS A 59 -1.59 5.43 5.12
C CYS A 59 -0.83 4.13 5.45
N THR A 60 -0.63 3.26 4.46
CA THR A 60 0.17 2.03 4.59
C THR A 60 1.66 2.30 4.49
N GLY A 61 2.10 3.38 3.84
CA GLY A 61 3.50 3.79 3.82
C GLY A 61 4.46 2.78 3.17
N GLY A 62 4.01 2.05 2.15
CA GLY A 62 4.85 1.07 1.43
C GLY A 62 4.64 -0.38 1.86
N LEU A 63 3.72 -0.66 2.79
CA LEU A 63 3.49 -2.03 3.26
C LEU A 63 2.86 -2.94 2.21
N ILE A 64 2.09 -2.40 1.25
CA ILE A 64 1.58 -3.23 0.14
C ILE A 64 2.74 -3.62 -0.76
N ALA A 65 3.60 -2.65 -1.13
CA ALA A 65 4.82 -2.91 -1.87
C ALA A 65 5.72 -3.92 -1.13
N ALA A 66 5.91 -3.76 0.19
CA ALA A 66 6.72 -4.68 1.00
C ALA A 66 6.19 -6.12 0.96
N ALA A 67 4.88 -6.31 1.10
CA ALA A 67 4.26 -7.63 0.98
C ALA A 67 4.45 -8.23 -0.43
N ILE A 68 4.33 -7.41 -1.47
CA ILE A 68 4.60 -7.83 -2.85
C ILE A 68 6.07 -8.24 -3.04
N THR A 69 7.02 -7.41 -2.59
CA THR A 69 8.45 -7.64 -2.80
C THR A 69 9.02 -8.76 -1.92
N SER A 70 8.32 -9.15 -0.85
CA SER A 70 8.67 -10.35 -0.07
C SER A 70 8.53 -11.65 -0.87
N VAL A 71 7.73 -11.64 -1.95
CA VAL A 71 7.56 -12.79 -2.84
C VAL A 71 8.76 -12.86 -3.79
N ALA A 72 9.49 -13.99 -3.75
CA ALA A 72 10.57 -14.26 -4.69
C ALA A 72 10.06 -14.22 -6.14
N GLY A 73 10.82 -13.55 -7.02
CA GLY A 73 10.42 -13.33 -8.42
C GLY A 73 9.43 -12.19 -8.64
N SER A 74 9.11 -11.39 -7.60
CA SER A 74 8.23 -10.21 -7.73
C SER A 74 8.68 -9.20 -8.79
N SER A 75 9.96 -9.15 -9.13
CA SER A 75 10.51 -8.32 -10.22
C SER A 75 9.94 -8.63 -11.60
N GLU A 76 9.33 -9.80 -11.82
CA GLU A 76 8.72 -10.16 -13.11
C GLU A 76 7.35 -9.51 -13.33
N TRP A 77 6.69 -9.03 -12.27
CA TRP A 77 5.30 -8.55 -12.33
C TRP A 77 5.03 -7.30 -11.50
N PHE A 78 5.98 -6.83 -10.67
CA PHE A 78 5.86 -5.59 -9.91
C PHE A 78 6.88 -4.56 -10.39
N GLU A 79 6.38 -3.44 -10.94
CA GLU A 79 7.21 -2.42 -11.61
C GLU A 79 7.56 -1.24 -10.69
N ALA A 80 6.59 -0.75 -9.93
CA ALA A 80 6.77 0.49 -9.17
C ALA A 80 5.84 0.63 -7.96
N GLY A 81 6.38 1.21 -6.89
CA GLY A 81 5.62 1.64 -5.72
C GLY A 81 5.74 3.16 -5.50
N PHE A 82 4.60 3.84 -5.36
CA PHE A 82 4.51 5.26 -5.09
C PHE A 82 4.01 5.49 -3.66
N VAL A 83 4.83 6.05 -2.78
CA VAL A 83 4.37 6.50 -1.46
C VAL A 83 4.04 7.99 -1.50
N THR A 84 2.76 8.34 -1.54
CA THR A 84 2.25 9.71 -1.73
C THR A 84 1.47 10.23 -0.53
N TYR A 85 2.14 10.34 0.62
CA TYR A 85 1.49 10.71 1.89
C TYR A 85 0.83 12.10 1.85
N ALA A 86 1.55 13.11 1.34
CA ALA A 86 1.05 14.49 1.26
C ALA A 86 0.20 14.73 0.00
N ASN A 87 -0.78 15.65 0.09
CA ASN A 87 -1.62 16.04 -1.06
C ASN A 87 -0.78 16.51 -2.25
N ARG A 88 0.26 17.33 -2.02
CA ARG A 88 1.21 17.75 -3.07
C ARG A 88 1.87 16.58 -3.79
N ALA A 89 2.16 15.48 -3.07
CA ALA A 89 2.77 14.29 -3.66
C ALA A 89 1.77 13.51 -4.51
N LYS A 90 0.50 13.43 -4.08
CA LYS A 90 -0.59 12.85 -4.88
C LYS A 90 -0.74 13.58 -6.22
N THR A 91 -0.72 14.91 -6.21
CA THR A 91 -0.79 15.71 -7.43
C THR A 91 0.48 15.58 -8.29
N ALA A 92 1.66 15.79 -7.73
CA ALA A 92 2.90 15.79 -8.50
C ALA A 92 3.25 14.42 -9.11
N LEU A 93 3.13 13.35 -8.30
CA LEU A 93 3.61 12.03 -8.69
C LEU A 93 2.53 11.19 -9.38
N LEU A 94 1.26 11.41 -9.07
CA LEU A 94 0.16 10.60 -9.59
C LEU A 94 -0.86 11.40 -10.41
N GLY A 95 -0.71 12.73 -10.52
CA GLY A 95 -1.63 13.55 -11.32
C GLY A 95 -3.02 13.71 -10.70
N VAL A 96 -3.17 13.48 -9.39
CA VAL A 96 -4.43 13.75 -8.69
C VAL A 96 -4.76 15.25 -8.78
N LEU A 97 -5.96 15.56 -9.24
CA LEU A 97 -6.43 16.91 -9.48
C LEU A 97 -6.56 17.67 -8.14
N PRO A 98 -6.03 18.91 -8.04
CA PRO A 98 -6.25 19.76 -6.87
C PRO A 98 -7.74 19.95 -6.54
N GLU A 99 -8.60 19.99 -7.58
CA GLU A 99 -10.05 20.15 -7.45
C GLU A 99 -10.69 18.94 -6.77
N THR A 100 -10.25 17.72 -7.12
CA THR A 100 -10.70 16.48 -6.48
C THR A 100 -10.32 16.47 -5.00
N LEU A 101 -9.10 16.88 -4.67
CA LEU A 101 -8.64 16.99 -3.28
C LEU A 101 -9.40 18.06 -2.50
N ALA A 102 -9.74 19.19 -3.13
CA ALA A 102 -10.52 20.25 -2.50
C ALA A 102 -11.98 19.82 -2.24
N ALA A 103 -12.61 19.15 -3.20
CA ALA A 103 -14.02 18.76 -3.12
C ALA A 103 -14.26 17.53 -2.21
N HIS A 104 -13.39 16.52 -2.27
CA HIS A 104 -13.63 15.23 -1.62
C HIS A 104 -12.64 14.91 -0.48
N GLY A 105 -11.50 15.61 -0.46
CA GLY A 105 -10.39 15.33 0.45
C GLY A 105 -9.56 14.12 0.01
N ALA A 106 -8.40 13.95 0.65
CA ALA A 106 -7.44 12.90 0.34
C ALA A 106 -7.97 11.47 0.60
N VAL A 107 -8.84 11.33 1.61
CA VAL A 107 -9.50 10.06 1.95
C VAL A 107 -10.90 10.09 1.36
N SER A 108 -10.98 9.70 0.09
CA SER A 108 -12.20 9.58 -0.70
C SER A 108 -11.97 8.64 -1.89
N GLU A 109 -13.04 8.04 -2.40
CA GLU A 109 -12.97 7.18 -3.60
C GLU A 109 -12.52 7.94 -4.84
N ALA A 110 -12.93 9.21 -4.99
CA ALA A 110 -12.48 10.06 -6.10
C ALA A 110 -10.95 10.20 -6.12
N THR A 111 -10.34 10.54 -4.99
CA THR A 111 -8.88 10.67 -4.88
C THR A 111 -8.17 9.36 -5.18
N VAL A 112 -8.60 8.23 -4.61
CA VAL A 112 -7.90 6.95 -4.84
C VAL A 112 -8.08 6.42 -6.27
N ARG A 113 -9.19 6.72 -6.94
CA ARG A 113 -9.37 6.42 -8.38
C ARG A 113 -8.33 7.13 -9.24
N GLU A 114 -8.10 8.41 -8.98
CA GLU A 114 -7.05 9.18 -9.66
C GLU A 114 -5.66 8.69 -9.29
N MET A 115 -5.40 8.37 -8.01
CA MET A 115 -4.13 7.77 -7.58
C MET A 115 -3.84 6.46 -8.32
N ALA A 116 -4.82 5.55 -8.44
CA ALA A 116 -4.64 4.27 -9.11
C ALA A 116 -4.41 4.44 -10.62
N SER A 117 -5.20 5.31 -11.26
CA SER A 117 -5.05 5.64 -12.68
C SER A 117 -3.69 6.25 -12.98
N GLY A 118 -3.26 7.19 -12.12
CA GLY A 118 -1.95 7.84 -12.19
C GLY A 118 -0.81 6.85 -12.02
N ALA A 119 -0.87 5.98 -11.01
CA ALA A 119 0.17 4.98 -10.77
C ALA A 119 0.31 4.03 -11.96
N ARG A 120 -0.82 3.53 -12.48
CA ARG A 120 -0.86 2.66 -13.66
C ARG A 120 -0.22 3.34 -14.88
N ALA A 121 -0.60 4.59 -15.14
CA ALA A 121 -0.09 5.34 -16.28
C ALA A 121 1.40 5.67 -16.15
N ARG A 122 1.87 6.08 -14.97
CA ARG A 122 3.26 6.48 -14.72
C ARG A 122 4.23 5.30 -14.71
N ALA A 123 3.78 4.13 -14.26
CA ALA A 123 4.55 2.91 -14.27
C ALA A 123 4.38 2.08 -15.55
N ALA A 124 3.49 2.49 -16.47
CA ALA A 124 3.13 1.74 -17.67
C ALA A 124 2.70 0.28 -17.37
N THR A 125 1.95 0.06 -16.28
CA THR A 125 1.55 -1.27 -15.83
C THR A 125 0.15 -1.68 -16.29
N THR A 126 -0.13 -2.98 -16.29
CA THR A 126 -1.48 -3.49 -16.55
C THR A 126 -2.44 -3.11 -15.41
N TRP A 127 -1.97 -3.25 -14.17
CA TRP A 127 -2.74 -3.01 -12.95
C TRP A 127 -2.09 -1.96 -12.06
N ALA A 128 -2.90 -1.30 -11.25
CA ALA A 128 -2.42 -0.56 -10.09
C ALA A 128 -3.41 -0.62 -8.91
N VAL A 129 -2.87 -0.63 -7.70
CA VAL A 129 -3.65 -0.51 -6.46
C VAL A 129 -3.32 0.79 -5.76
N ALA A 130 -4.34 1.55 -5.35
CA ALA A 130 -4.17 2.77 -4.58
C ALA A 130 -4.92 2.71 -3.25
N VAL A 131 -4.30 3.22 -2.17
CA VAL A 131 -4.92 3.34 -0.85
C VAL A 131 -4.69 4.70 -0.21
N SER A 132 -5.76 5.27 0.35
CA SER A 132 -5.69 6.47 1.18
C SER A 132 -6.68 6.39 2.33
N GLY A 133 -6.22 6.62 3.55
CA GLY A 133 -7.02 6.38 4.75
C GLY A 133 -6.48 7.04 6.00
N ILE A 134 -7.25 6.90 7.08
CA ILE A 134 -6.99 7.49 8.40
C ILE A 134 -6.63 6.34 9.34
N ALA A 135 -5.36 5.96 9.40
CA ALA A 135 -4.92 4.87 10.27
C ALA A 135 -4.97 5.23 11.78
N GLY A 136 -5.06 6.52 12.13
CA GLY A 136 -5.08 6.97 13.53
C GLY A 136 -3.69 7.18 14.14
N PRO A 137 -3.63 7.51 15.44
CA PRO A 137 -4.77 7.58 16.37
C PRO A 137 -5.64 8.83 16.20
N THR A 138 -5.17 9.84 15.47
CA THR A 138 -5.88 11.10 15.21
C THR A 138 -6.27 11.25 13.73
N GLY A 139 -6.90 12.37 13.38
CA GLY A 139 -7.23 12.74 12.00
C GLY A 139 -8.61 12.27 11.52
N GLY A 140 -9.35 11.54 12.36
CA GLY A 140 -10.74 11.19 12.10
C GLY A 140 -11.70 12.36 12.34
N THR A 141 -12.88 12.28 11.73
CA THR A 141 -14.03 13.16 11.97
C THR A 141 -15.26 12.30 12.26
N ALA A 142 -16.38 12.90 12.69
CA ALA A 142 -17.64 12.17 12.89
C ALA A 142 -18.12 11.44 11.61
N HIS A 143 -17.88 12.02 10.43
CA HIS A 143 -18.30 11.44 9.15
C HIS A 143 -17.24 10.54 8.49
N LYS A 144 -15.96 10.71 8.85
CA LYS A 144 -14.83 9.89 8.39
C LYS A 144 -13.96 9.52 9.60
N PRO A 145 -14.37 8.52 10.41
CA PRO A 145 -13.67 8.18 11.64
C PRO A 145 -12.30 7.55 11.36
N VAL A 146 -11.47 7.46 12.41
CA VAL A 146 -10.26 6.63 12.39
C VAL A 146 -10.63 5.19 11.99
N GLY A 147 -9.79 4.60 11.13
CA GLY A 147 -10.04 3.31 10.49
C GLY A 147 -10.68 3.43 9.11
N THR A 148 -11.11 4.62 8.67
CA THR A 148 -11.67 4.81 7.32
C THR A 148 -10.54 4.76 6.29
N VAL A 149 -10.65 3.86 5.32
CA VAL A 149 -9.68 3.70 4.23
C VAL A 149 -10.43 3.53 2.91
N CYS A 150 -10.04 4.34 1.92
CA CYS A 150 -10.49 4.23 0.54
C CYS A 150 -9.44 3.48 -0.29
N PHE A 151 -9.93 2.68 -1.23
CA PHE A 151 -9.16 1.83 -2.10
C PHE A 151 -9.58 2.04 -3.54
N ALA A 152 -8.65 1.89 -4.47
CA ALA A 152 -8.97 1.71 -5.88
C ALA A 152 -8.03 0.69 -6.54
N TRP A 153 -8.57 0.00 -7.53
CA TRP A 153 -7.85 -0.92 -8.40
C TRP A 153 -8.10 -0.47 -9.84
N ALA A 154 -7.05 -0.03 -10.51
CA ALA A 154 -7.07 0.26 -11.94
C ALA A 154 -6.58 -0.97 -12.69
N GLY A 155 -7.31 -1.40 -13.71
CA GLY A 155 -6.97 -2.53 -14.56
C GLY A 155 -7.43 -2.32 -16.00
N PRO A 156 -7.38 -3.37 -16.84
CA PRO A 156 -7.80 -3.32 -18.24
C PRO A 156 -9.25 -2.83 -18.42
N ASP A 157 -10.15 -3.24 -17.53
CA ASP A 157 -11.59 -2.93 -17.59
C ASP A 157 -11.97 -1.58 -16.95
N GLY A 158 -10.98 -0.77 -16.58
CA GLY A 158 -11.18 0.53 -15.92
C GLY A 158 -10.84 0.49 -14.43
N VAL A 159 -11.51 1.33 -13.63
CA VAL A 159 -11.17 1.55 -12.23
C VAL A 159 -12.33 1.22 -11.32
N THR A 160 -12.10 0.32 -10.37
CA THR A 160 -13.03 0.02 -9.27
C THR A 160 -12.52 0.64 -7.98
N ALA A 161 -13.42 1.17 -7.15
CA ALA A 161 -13.07 1.73 -5.85
C ALA A 161 -14.01 1.21 -4.76
N ALA A 162 -13.53 1.24 -3.52
CA ALA A 162 -14.31 0.89 -2.35
C ALA A 162 -13.79 1.61 -1.11
N THR A 163 -14.69 1.85 -0.15
CA THR A 163 -14.34 2.34 1.18
C THR A 163 -14.58 1.25 2.23
N ARG A 164 -13.68 1.15 3.20
CA ARG A 164 -13.80 0.25 4.36
C ARG A 164 -13.53 0.99 5.65
N HIS A 165 -14.12 0.47 6.73
CA HIS A 165 -13.86 0.92 8.09
C HIS A 165 -13.26 -0.23 8.88
N PHE A 166 -12.00 -0.08 9.28
CA PHE A 166 -11.27 -1.07 10.06
C PHE A 166 -11.23 -0.68 11.54
N ARG A 167 -11.13 -1.69 12.41
CA ARG A 167 -11.02 -1.51 13.86
C ARG A 167 -9.59 -1.73 14.34
N GLY A 168 -9.28 -1.19 15.51
CA GLY A 168 -7.99 -1.37 16.17
C GLY A 168 -7.10 -0.13 16.10
N ASN A 169 -5.85 -0.31 16.56
CA ASN A 169 -4.85 0.75 16.56
C ASN A 169 -4.26 0.98 15.16
N ARG A 170 -3.34 1.96 15.04
CA ARG A 170 -2.70 2.33 13.78
C ARG A 170 -2.05 1.15 13.05
N ALA A 171 -1.36 0.28 13.77
CA ALA A 171 -0.72 -0.90 13.17
C ALA A 171 -1.76 -1.88 12.63
N ALA A 172 -2.78 -2.20 13.43
CA ALA A 172 -3.86 -3.11 13.03
C ALA A 172 -4.62 -2.59 11.79
N VAL A 173 -4.92 -1.29 11.72
CA VAL A 173 -5.59 -0.69 10.55
C VAL A 173 -4.70 -0.81 9.30
N ARG A 174 -3.39 -0.59 9.43
CA ARG A 174 -2.45 -0.71 8.30
C ARG A 174 -2.38 -2.16 7.79
N ILE A 175 -2.28 -3.16 8.66
CA ILE A 175 -2.25 -4.57 8.27
C ILE A 175 -3.55 -4.99 7.57
N GLN A 176 -4.71 -4.69 8.15
CA GLN A 176 -6.01 -4.96 7.53
C GLN A 176 -6.18 -4.26 6.17
N THR A 177 -5.58 -3.06 6.01
CA THR A 177 -5.56 -2.35 4.73
C THR A 177 -4.79 -3.14 3.66
N VAL A 178 -3.61 -3.67 3.99
CA VAL A 178 -2.80 -4.45 3.04
C VAL A 178 -3.52 -5.75 2.68
N GLU A 179 -4.06 -6.45 3.67
CA GLU A 179 -4.84 -7.68 3.47
C GLU A 179 -6.01 -7.44 2.51
N TRP A 180 -6.84 -6.43 2.79
CA TRP A 180 -7.99 -6.10 1.96
C TRP A 180 -7.58 -5.69 0.54
N ALA A 181 -6.52 -4.91 0.41
CA ALA A 181 -5.99 -4.46 -0.88
C ALA A 181 -5.61 -5.64 -1.78
N LEU A 182 -4.85 -6.60 -1.23
CA LEU A 182 -4.37 -7.78 -1.96
C LEU A 182 -5.49 -8.81 -2.20
N ALA A 183 -6.38 -9.04 -1.22
CA ALA A 183 -7.50 -9.96 -1.37
C ALA A 183 -8.48 -9.50 -2.46
N ALA A 184 -8.81 -8.21 -2.49
CA ALA A 184 -9.66 -7.65 -3.54
C ALA A 184 -8.97 -7.64 -4.91
N LEU A 185 -7.66 -7.31 -4.97
CA LEU A 185 -6.91 -7.41 -6.22
C LEU A 185 -6.94 -8.85 -6.74
N LEU A 186 -6.70 -9.83 -5.88
CA LEU A 186 -6.75 -11.25 -6.22
C LEU A 186 -8.08 -11.63 -6.87
N GLN A 187 -9.21 -11.16 -6.32
CA GLN A 187 -10.53 -11.40 -6.91
C GLN A 187 -10.71 -10.75 -8.29
N LEU A 188 -10.14 -9.56 -8.49
CA LEU A 188 -10.20 -8.84 -9.77
C LEU A 188 -9.35 -9.50 -10.85
N VAL A 189 -8.18 -10.03 -10.47
CA VAL A 189 -7.26 -10.70 -11.41
C VAL A 189 -7.58 -12.18 -11.61
N THR A 190 -8.44 -12.77 -10.77
CA THR A 190 -8.93 -14.14 -10.96
C THR A 190 -9.91 -14.18 -12.14
N PRO A 191 -9.69 -15.06 -13.14
CA PRO A 191 -10.62 -15.23 -14.26
C PRO A 191 -12.05 -15.49 -13.80
N ARG A 192 -13.05 -14.93 -14.49
CA ARG A 192 -14.47 -15.08 -14.12
C ARG A 192 -14.92 -16.54 -13.97
N ALA A 193 -14.34 -17.47 -14.73
CA ALA A 193 -14.65 -18.90 -14.66
C ALA A 193 -14.16 -19.58 -13.35
N GLN A 194 -13.27 -18.93 -12.59
CA GLN A 194 -12.67 -19.45 -11.37
C GLN A 194 -13.13 -18.69 -10.11
N ARG A 195 -14.07 -17.75 -10.24
CA ARG A 195 -14.59 -16.99 -9.11
C ARG A 195 -15.61 -17.84 -8.33
N PRO A 196 -15.52 -17.94 -7.00
CA PRO A 196 -16.55 -18.65 -6.22
C PRO A 196 -17.93 -18.00 -6.44
N PRO A 197 -19.02 -18.79 -6.42
CA PRO A 197 -20.37 -18.24 -6.57
C PRO A 197 -20.63 -17.24 -5.45
N VAL A 198 -21.21 -16.09 -5.80
CA VAL A 198 -21.69 -15.10 -4.83
C VAL A 198 -22.92 -15.69 -4.16
N GLY A 199 -22.75 -16.15 -2.91
CA GLY A 199 -23.85 -16.55 -2.02
C GLY A 199 -24.42 -15.37 -1.27
#